data_AF-A0A1A8GR93-F1
#
_entry.id   AF-A0A1A8GR93-F1
#
_cell.length_a   1.000
_cell.length_b   1.000
_cell.length_c   1.000
_cell.angle_alpha   90.00
_cell.angle_beta   90.00
_cell.angle_gamma   90.00
#
_symmetry.space_group_name_H-M   'P 1'
#
loop_
_entity.id
_entity.type
_entity.pdbx_description
1 polymer ?
#
loop_
_entity_poly.entity_id
_entity_poly.type
_entity_poly.pdbx_seq_one_letter_code
_entity_poly.pdbx_strand_id
1 'polypeptide(L)'
;PGVRQAFEVVDRYQLVNSYGLFRRMTGVGGRPEVVIEGSNDAVTWTEIEFMYKPGNLSAPPPVVTPHQPRLDWQMWFAALGPHTQAPWFTSLMYRLLQGKRDVIELIQTDVSRYPFHQQPPAYLRAHRYRYWFTEPKADGSYPQRWWRRVYDEEFYPIVHLGNTFLDSMLNQYGLKDKSSPRRVSNTTVAQMVRWLRSQVRGVPAPLLIWTLMACSATFSLLQMLLNKTKRAQQTMPACNISEKASNHTDAVAGSCSDLREETCEQQTEEEEEDGAKSEEEVEKSDGDEDREEDRMEKEDIFDESF
;
A
#
# COMPACT_ATOMS: atom_id res chain seq x y z
N PRO A 1 -25.35 -7.87 -16.41
CA PRO A 1 -26.63 -7.38 -17.00
C PRO A 1 -27.88 -7.93 -16.28
N GLY A 2 -28.04 -9.25 -16.11
CA GLY A 2 -29.20 -9.85 -15.41
C GLY A 2 -29.16 -9.78 -13.87
N VAL A 3 -28.01 -10.08 -13.25
CA VAL A 3 -27.85 -10.01 -11.77
C VAL A 3 -28.12 -8.59 -11.24
N ARG A 4 -27.75 -7.57 -12.01
CA ARG A 4 -27.95 -6.16 -11.63
C ARG A 4 -29.43 -5.76 -11.68
N GLN A 5 -30.18 -6.23 -12.67
CA GLN A 5 -31.63 -6.06 -12.73
C GLN A 5 -32.34 -6.80 -11.61
N ALA A 6 -31.96 -8.06 -11.33
CA ALA A 6 -32.51 -8.82 -10.22
C ALA A 6 -32.25 -8.12 -8.88
N PHE A 7 -31.03 -7.60 -8.67
CA PHE A 7 -30.69 -6.75 -7.52
C PHE A 7 -31.58 -5.50 -7.44
N GLU A 8 -31.74 -4.76 -8.54
CA GLU A 8 -32.56 -3.54 -8.58
C GLU A 8 -34.05 -3.81 -8.25
N VAL A 9 -34.60 -4.96 -8.66
CA VAL A 9 -35.98 -5.36 -8.34
C VAL A 9 -36.18 -5.61 -6.84
N VAL A 10 -35.16 -6.14 -6.15
CA VAL A 10 -35.25 -6.50 -4.71
C VAL A 10 -34.67 -5.43 -3.77
N ASP A 11 -34.00 -4.41 -4.31
CA ASP A 11 -33.29 -3.37 -3.54
C ASP A 11 -34.23 -2.60 -2.60
N ARG A 12 -35.47 -2.30 -3.04
CA ARG A 12 -36.49 -1.64 -2.19
C ARG A 12 -36.82 -2.42 -0.92
N TYR A 13 -36.70 -3.75 -0.98
CA TYR A 13 -36.98 -4.64 0.15
C TYR A 13 -35.73 -4.95 0.97
N GLN A 14 -34.56 -4.44 0.57
CA GLN A 14 -33.27 -4.68 1.22
C GLN A 14 -32.95 -6.18 1.43
N LEU A 15 -33.51 -7.07 0.60
CA LEU A 15 -33.38 -8.54 0.73
C LEU A 15 -31.99 -9.05 0.34
N VAL A 16 -31.33 -8.35 -0.58
CA VAL A 16 -29.98 -8.64 -1.02
C VAL A 16 -29.19 -7.36 -0.90
N ASN A 17 -28.09 -7.40 -0.17
CA ASN A 17 -27.15 -6.31 -0.12
C ASN A 17 -25.85 -6.75 -0.79
N SER A 18 -25.17 -5.78 -1.36
CA SER A 18 -23.85 -5.96 -1.92
C SER A 18 -22.80 -5.76 -0.84
N TYR A 19 -22.05 -6.81 -0.55
CA TYR A 19 -20.96 -6.71 0.41
C TYR A 19 -19.63 -6.51 -0.32
N GLY A 20 -18.82 -5.57 0.17
CA GLY A 20 -17.48 -5.34 -0.35
C GLY A 20 -16.93 -3.99 0.08
N LEU A 21 -15.70 -3.99 0.58
CA LEU A 21 -14.99 -2.79 1.05
C LEU A 21 -14.92 -1.68 -0.04
N PHE A 22 -14.92 -2.07 -1.32
CA PHE A 22 -14.99 -1.18 -2.49
C PHE A 22 -15.95 -1.71 -3.55
N ARG A 23 -17.24 -1.83 -3.19
CA ARG A 23 -18.31 -2.35 -4.08
C ARG A 23 -18.33 -1.72 -5.48
N ARG A 24 -18.05 -0.41 -5.58
CA ARG A 24 -17.91 0.30 -6.85
C ARG A 24 -16.52 0.91 -6.92
N MET A 25 -15.66 0.32 -7.75
CA MET A 25 -14.39 0.93 -8.08
C MET A 25 -14.61 2.13 -9.00
N THR A 26 -14.01 3.26 -8.64
CA THR A 26 -13.93 4.45 -9.49
C THR A 26 -12.84 4.27 -10.53
N GLY A 27 -12.97 4.89 -11.71
CA GLY A 27 -11.90 4.88 -12.73
C GLY A 27 -12.28 4.30 -14.08
N VAL A 28 -13.44 3.67 -14.23
CA VAL A 28 -13.93 3.15 -15.53
C VAL A 28 -14.07 4.27 -16.56
N GLY A 29 -14.43 5.48 -16.12
CA GLY A 29 -14.49 6.70 -16.94
C GLY A 29 -13.26 7.61 -16.77
N GLY A 30 -12.14 7.08 -16.29
CA GLY A 30 -10.96 7.85 -15.89
C GLY A 30 -10.89 8.04 -14.38
N ARG A 31 -9.68 7.98 -13.83
CA ARG A 31 -9.42 8.18 -12.40
C ARG A 31 -9.34 9.67 -12.10
N PRO A 32 -10.23 10.24 -11.27
CA PRO A 32 -10.11 11.63 -10.87
C PRO A 32 -8.91 11.77 -9.93
N GLU A 33 -8.14 12.84 -10.12
CA GLU A 33 -6.94 13.16 -9.35
C GLU A 33 -6.87 14.65 -9.10
N VAL A 34 -6.66 15.00 -7.83
CA VAL A 34 -6.35 16.38 -7.44
C VAL A 34 -4.85 16.62 -7.63
N VAL A 35 -4.52 17.68 -8.34
CA VAL A 35 -3.17 18.17 -8.59
C VAL A 35 -3.01 19.49 -7.84
N ILE A 36 -2.02 19.56 -6.95
CA ILE A 36 -1.69 20.76 -6.21
C ILE A 36 -0.63 21.51 -7.00
N GLU A 37 -0.80 22.81 -7.15
CA GLU A 37 0.18 23.70 -7.77
C GLU A 37 0.60 24.77 -6.78
N GLY A 38 1.90 25.07 -6.76
CA GLY A 38 2.45 26.19 -6.01
C GLY A 38 2.97 27.28 -6.92
N SER A 39 3.06 28.49 -6.37
CA SER A 39 3.60 29.66 -7.06
C SER A 39 4.23 30.63 -6.06
N ASN A 40 5.22 31.39 -6.52
CA ASN A 40 5.83 32.48 -5.76
C ASN A 40 5.27 33.85 -6.16
N ASP A 41 4.64 33.97 -7.33
CA ASP A 41 4.18 35.22 -7.95
C ASP A 41 2.69 35.22 -8.32
N ALA A 42 1.99 34.10 -8.11
CA ALA A 42 0.61 33.81 -8.54
C ALA A 42 0.40 33.78 -10.07
N VAL A 43 1.46 33.84 -10.87
CA VAL A 43 1.42 33.83 -12.33
C VAL A 43 2.03 32.53 -12.88
N THR A 44 3.20 32.16 -12.40
CA THR A 44 3.90 30.92 -12.76
C THR A 44 3.57 29.83 -11.75
N TRP A 45 2.94 28.76 -12.24
CA TRP A 45 2.46 27.66 -11.40
C TRP A 45 3.27 26.39 -11.67
N THR A 46 3.72 25.75 -10.60
CA THR A 46 4.48 24.49 -10.67
C THR A 46 3.72 23.41 -9.92
N GLU A 47 3.48 22.29 -10.59
CA GLU A 47 2.83 21.12 -9.97
C GLU A 47 3.71 20.50 -8.89
N ILE A 48 3.10 20.18 -7.77
CA ILE A 48 3.72 19.42 -6.69
C ILE A 48 3.48 17.94 -6.96
N GLU A 49 4.52 17.25 -7.39
CA GLU A 49 4.47 15.81 -7.68
C GLU A 49 4.43 14.98 -6.38
N PHE A 50 3.50 14.03 -6.32
CA PHE A 50 3.38 13.04 -5.25
C PHE A 50 4.15 11.77 -5.60
N MET A 51 4.61 11.04 -4.58
CA MET A 51 5.42 9.83 -4.78
C MET A 51 4.67 8.67 -5.45
N TYR A 52 3.39 8.45 -5.15
CA TYR A 52 2.73 7.17 -5.45
C TYR A 52 1.44 7.27 -6.25
N LYS A 53 0.70 8.38 -6.16
CA LYS A 53 -0.47 8.63 -7.01
C LYS A 53 -0.07 9.13 -8.42
N PRO A 54 -0.95 9.01 -9.42
CA PRO A 54 -0.72 9.61 -10.73
C PRO A 54 -0.51 11.12 -10.65
N GLY A 55 0.37 11.63 -11.53
CA GLY A 55 0.71 13.03 -11.66
C GLY A 55 1.47 13.26 -12.96
N ASN A 56 2.78 13.06 -12.94
CA ASN A 56 3.63 13.17 -14.13
C ASN A 56 3.17 12.21 -15.24
N LEU A 57 2.85 12.74 -16.41
CA LEU A 57 2.31 11.97 -17.52
C LEU A 57 3.27 10.93 -18.08
N SER A 58 4.57 11.11 -17.88
CA SER A 58 5.62 10.22 -18.38
C SER A 58 6.13 9.24 -17.33
N ALA A 59 5.65 9.34 -16.08
CA ALA A 59 6.05 8.42 -15.02
C ALA A 59 5.16 7.17 -14.99
N PRO A 60 5.74 5.96 -14.94
CA PRO A 60 4.95 4.74 -14.76
C PRO A 60 4.31 4.72 -13.37
N PRO A 61 3.18 4.00 -13.18
CA PRO A 61 2.70 3.66 -11.85
C PRO A 61 3.79 2.90 -11.06
N PRO A 62 4.12 3.31 -9.83
CA PRO A 62 5.10 2.59 -9.03
C PRO A 62 4.51 1.30 -8.45
N VAL A 63 5.37 0.29 -8.28
CA VAL A 63 5.05 -0.91 -7.49
C VAL A 63 5.39 -0.60 -6.03
N VAL A 64 4.35 -0.42 -5.21
CA VAL A 64 4.53 0.04 -3.81
C VAL A 64 4.25 -1.05 -2.78
N THR A 65 3.69 -2.19 -3.16
CA THR A 65 3.40 -3.31 -2.26
C THR A 65 4.66 -3.71 -1.48
N PRO A 66 4.57 -3.96 -0.16
CA PRO A 66 3.38 -3.97 0.70
C PRO A 66 3.09 -2.62 1.40
N HIS A 67 3.76 -1.53 0.99
CA HIS A 67 3.50 -0.20 1.53
C HIS A 67 2.10 0.30 1.12
N GLN A 68 1.41 0.92 2.07
CA GLN A 68 0.11 1.56 1.84
C GLN A 68 0.27 3.08 1.96
N PRO A 69 0.41 3.82 0.84
CA PRO A 69 0.65 5.27 0.89
C PRO A 69 -0.61 6.00 1.33
N ARG A 70 -0.68 6.33 2.62
CA ARG A 70 -1.91 6.85 3.26
C ARG A 70 -2.33 8.21 2.74
N LEU A 71 -1.40 9.13 2.46
CA LEU A 71 -1.73 10.46 1.95
C LEU A 71 -2.24 10.37 0.50
N ASP A 72 -1.52 9.68 -0.39
CA ASP A 72 -1.92 9.45 -1.78
C ASP A 72 -3.29 8.77 -1.89
N TRP A 73 -3.57 7.83 -0.97
CA TRP A 73 -4.87 7.19 -0.86
C TRP A 73 -5.98 8.16 -0.44
N GLN A 74 -5.70 9.03 0.55
CA GLN A 74 -6.64 10.09 0.94
C GLN A 74 -6.87 11.10 -0.19
N MET A 75 -5.85 11.42 -0.97
CA MET A 75 -5.97 12.28 -2.16
C MET A 75 -6.91 11.68 -3.22
N TRP A 76 -6.87 10.36 -3.42
CA TRP A 76 -7.83 9.68 -4.30
C TRP A 76 -9.27 9.86 -3.82
N PHE A 77 -9.54 9.68 -2.52
CA PHE A 77 -10.88 9.92 -1.97
C PHE A 77 -11.31 11.39 -2.07
N ALA A 78 -10.39 12.32 -1.78
CA ALA A 78 -10.68 13.75 -1.91
C ALA A 78 -11.10 14.13 -3.33
N ALA A 79 -10.53 13.48 -4.35
CA ALA A 79 -10.87 13.71 -5.75
C ALA A 79 -12.29 13.22 -6.14
N LEU A 80 -12.96 12.41 -5.31
CA LEU A 80 -14.29 11.87 -5.61
C LEU A 80 -15.44 12.84 -5.33
N GLY A 81 -15.17 13.93 -4.60
CA GLY A 81 -16.16 14.93 -4.21
C GLY A 81 -15.60 16.34 -4.25
N PRO A 82 -16.35 17.33 -3.75
CA PRO A 82 -15.85 18.68 -3.53
C PRO A 82 -14.86 18.72 -2.36
N HIS A 83 -13.99 19.73 -2.34
CA HIS A 83 -12.99 19.91 -1.28
C HIS A 83 -13.59 20.01 0.14
N THR A 84 -14.85 20.43 0.27
CA THR A 84 -15.57 20.55 1.56
C THR A 84 -15.81 19.20 2.23
N GLN A 85 -15.79 18.08 1.48
CA GLN A 85 -15.88 16.72 2.01
C GLN A 85 -14.53 16.19 2.51
N ALA A 86 -13.42 16.90 2.23
CA ALA A 86 -12.08 16.58 2.69
C ALA A 86 -11.47 17.72 3.54
N PRO A 87 -12.00 18.01 4.76
CA PRO A 87 -11.51 19.10 5.61
C PRO A 87 -9.99 19.09 5.86
N TRP A 88 -9.40 17.89 5.97
CA TRP A 88 -7.96 17.71 6.16
C TRP A 88 -7.12 18.31 5.02
N PHE A 89 -7.67 18.43 3.81
CA PHE A 89 -7.00 19.01 2.64
C PHE A 89 -6.71 20.50 2.85
N THR A 90 -7.61 21.24 3.49
CA THR A 90 -7.39 22.65 3.87
C THR A 90 -6.19 22.78 4.81
N SER A 91 -6.07 21.88 5.79
CA SER A 91 -4.91 21.83 6.69
C SER A 91 -3.62 21.47 5.93
N LEU A 92 -3.70 20.54 4.97
CA LEU A 92 -2.56 20.23 4.08
C LEU A 92 -2.09 21.49 3.34
N MET A 93 -2.98 22.22 2.65
CA MET A 93 -2.62 23.47 1.95
C MET A 93 -1.95 24.48 2.89
N TYR A 94 -2.55 24.70 4.06
CA TYR A 94 -2.02 25.64 5.04
C TYR A 94 -0.62 25.25 5.54
N ARG A 95 -0.38 23.98 5.82
CA ARG A 95 0.93 23.49 6.30
C ARG A 95 2.00 23.50 5.22
N LEU A 96 1.61 23.33 3.95
CA LEU A 96 2.51 23.47 2.80
C LEU A 96 2.92 24.93 2.58
N LEU A 97 1.97 25.87 2.67
CA LEU A 97 2.27 27.32 2.65
C LEU A 97 3.21 27.75 3.79
N GLN A 98 3.11 27.10 4.96
CA GLN A 98 4.03 27.30 6.08
C GLN A 98 5.41 26.66 5.88
N GLY A 99 5.63 25.87 4.82
CA GLY A 99 6.88 25.14 4.60
C GLY A 99 7.15 24.07 5.66
N LYS A 100 6.11 23.46 6.25
CA LYS A 100 6.31 22.45 7.29
C LYS A 100 6.95 21.19 6.72
N ARG A 101 8.22 20.98 7.06
CA ARG A 101 9.04 19.85 6.57
C ARG A 101 8.37 18.49 6.76
N ASP A 102 7.77 18.23 7.91
CA ASP A 102 7.12 16.94 8.18
C ASP A 102 5.93 16.67 7.25
N VAL A 103 5.29 17.70 6.73
CA VAL A 103 4.18 17.59 5.76
C VAL A 103 4.70 17.45 4.34
N ILE A 104 5.75 18.18 3.98
CA ILE A 104 6.45 18.03 2.69
C ILE A 104 6.94 16.60 2.53
N GLU A 105 7.51 16.00 3.58
CA GLU A 105 8.01 14.62 3.56
C GLU A 105 6.92 13.56 3.41
N LEU A 106 5.64 13.88 3.67
CA LEU A 106 4.52 12.99 3.35
C LEU A 106 4.26 12.92 1.84
N ILE A 107 4.51 14.02 1.12
CA ILE A 107 4.34 14.13 -0.33
C ILE A 107 5.57 13.59 -1.05
N GLN A 108 6.76 13.98 -0.55
CA GLN A 108 8.03 13.67 -1.17
C GLN A 108 9.10 13.41 -0.12
N THR A 109 9.54 12.15 -0.05
CA THR A 109 10.59 11.73 0.89
C THR A 109 11.97 12.29 0.47
N ASP A 110 12.23 12.36 -0.83
CA ASP A 110 13.41 13.04 -1.39
C ASP A 110 13.14 14.53 -1.58
N VAL A 111 13.38 15.31 -0.53
CA VAL A 111 13.06 16.75 -0.46
C VAL A 111 13.64 17.54 -1.64
N SER A 112 14.72 17.09 -2.29
CA SER A 112 15.30 17.76 -3.47
C SER A 112 14.35 17.79 -4.68
N ARG A 113 13.43 16.82 -4.78
CA ARG A 113 12.42 16.74 -5.85
C ARG A 113 11.20 17.61 -5.57
N TYR A 114 11.05 18.12 -4.35
CA TYR A 114 9.96 19.04 -4.04
C TYR A 114 10.29 20.43 -4.62
N PRO A 115 9.46 21.00 -5.52
CA PRO A 115 9.84 22.24 -6.24
C PRO A 115 10.12 23.43 -5.34
N PHE A 116 9.48 23.46 -4.17
CA PHE A 116 9.55 24.56 -3.19
C PHE A 116 10.40 24.17 -1.96
N HIS A 117 11.45 23.39 -2.15
CA HIS A 117 12.30 22.91 -1.05
C HIS A 117 13.20 23.99 -0.45
N GLN A 118 13.61 24.98 -1.24
CA GLN A 118 14.43 26.09 -0.77
C GLN A 118 13.63 27.12 0.00
N GLN A 119 12.43 27.45 -0.50
CA GLN A 119 11.49 28.39 0.11
C GLN A 119 10.07 27.89 -0.13
N PRO A 120 9.18 27.98 0.86
CA PRO A 120 7.78 27.59 0.68
C PRO A 120 7.09 28.46 -0.37
N PRO A 121 6.08 27.91 -1.07
CA PRO A 121 5.34 28.68 -2.06
C PRO A 121 4.54 29.79 -1.38
N ALA A 122 4.46 30.96 -2.01
CA ALA A 122 3.63 32.08 -1.53
C ALA A 122 2.14 31.81 -1.76
N TYR A 123 1.81 31.08 -2.83
CA TYR A 123 0.45 30.75 -3.23
C TYR A 123 0.33 29.26 -3.53
N LEU A 124 -0.83 28.69 -3.19
CA LEU A 124 -1.23 27.35 -3.60
C LEU A 124 -2.60 27.41 -4.26
N ARG A 125 -2.85 26.49 -5.19
CA ARG A 125 -4.18 26.16 -5.72
C ARG A 125 -4.26 24.67 -6.01
N ALA A 126 -5.45 24.16 -6.27
CA ALA A 126 -5.59 22.77 -6.71
C ALA A 126 -6.65 22.61 -7.79
N HIS A 127 -6.33 21.76 -8.76
CA HIS A 127 -7.19 21.42 -9.89
C HIS A 127 -7.51 19.95 -9.88
N ARG A 128 -8.71 19.58 -10.32
CA ARG A 128 -9.06 18.18 -10.56
C ARG A 128 -8.89 17.86 -12.03
N TYR A 129 -8.22 16.75 -12.30
CA TYR A 129 -8.08 16.18 -13.63
C TYR A 129 -8.62 14.75 -13.62
N ARG A 130 -9.03 14.26 -14.78
CA ARG A 130 -9.26 12.82 -14.98
C ARG A 130 -8.09 12.22 -15.73
N TYR A 131 -7.56 11.11 -15.22
CA TYR A 131 -6.43 10.39 -15.78
C TYR A 131 -6.87 9.05 -16.37
N TRP A 132 -6.25 8.69 -17.49
CA TRP A 132 -6.33 7.38 -18.11
C TRP A 132 -4.93 6.91 -18.48
N PHE A 133 -4.75 5.60 -18.57
CA PHE A 133 -3.60 5.07 -19.28
C PHE A 133 -3.61 5.54 -20.73
N THR A 134 -2.44 5.86 -21.26
CA THR A 134 -2.29 6.13 -22.67
C THR A 134 -2.51 4.83 -23.45
N GLU A 135 -3.26 4.92 -24.53
CA GLU A 135 -3.54 3.78 -25.40
C GLU A 135 -2.28 3.43 -26.21
N PRO A 136 -2.00 2.14 -26.46
CA PRO A 136 -0.94 1.72 -27.38
C PRO A 136 -1.18 2.33 -28.76
N LYS A 137 -0.10 2.64 -29.47
CA LYS A 137 -0.22 3.10 -30.86
C LYS A 137 -0.63 1.93 -31.77
N ALA A 138 -1.33 2.25 -32.87
CA ALA A 138 -1.79 1.26 -33.84
C ALA A 138 -0.64 0.46 -34.51
N ASP A 139 0.58 1.01 -34.50
CA ASP A 139 1.80 0.37 -34.99
C ASP A 139 2.46 -0.58 -33.98
N GLY A 140 1.87 -0.75 -32.79
CA GLY A 140 2.39 -1.60 -31.72
C GLY A 140 3.53 -0.97 -30.89
N SER A 141 3.93 0.26 -31.19
CA SER A 141 4.94 0.96 -30.40
C SER A 141 4.37 1.50 -29.10
N TYR A 142 5.17 1.46 -28.03
CA TYR A 142 4.77 1.98 -26.73
C TYR A 142 4.71 3.52 -26.75
N PRO A 143 3.69 4.13 -26.11
CA PRO A 143 3.61 5.58 -26.00
C PRO A 143 4.72 6.13 -25.11
N GLN A 144 5.21 7.34 -25.40
CA GLN A 144 6.21 8.03 -24.57
C GLN A 144 5.66 8.44 -23.19
N ARG A 145 4.34 8.58 -23.09
CA ARG A 145 3.62 8.91 -21.86
C ARG A 145 2.86 7.70 -21.37
N TRP A 146 2.85 7.49 -20.06
CA TRP A 146 2.04 6.48 -19.39
C TRP A 146 0.60 6.92 -19.20
N TRP A 147 0.39 8.23 -19.07
CA TRP A 147 -0.91 8.80 -18.79
C TRP A 147 -1.34 9.85 -19.81
N ARG A 148 -2.64 9.90 -20.05
CA ARG A 148 -3.34 11.05 -20.60
C ARG A 148 -4.25 11.62 -19.52
N ARG A 149 -4.34 12.95 -19.45
CA ARG A 149 -5.23 13.63 -18.52
C ARG A 149 -6.04 14.72 -19.19
N VAL A 150 -7.22 14.98 -18.66
CA VAL A 150 -8.10 16.08 -19.09
C VAL A 150 -8.47 16.88 -17.84
N TYR A 151 -8.42 18.21 -17.95
CA TYR A 151 -8.87 19.10 -16.89
C TYR A 151 -10.38 18.92 -16.67
N ASP A 152 -10.78 18.79 -15.42
CA ASP A 152 -12.18 18.62 -15.04
C ASP A 152 -12.73 19.94 -14.48
N GLU A 153 -12.20 20.38 -13.34
CA GLU A 153 -12.64 21.60 -12.67
C GLU A 153 -11.59 22.13 -11.69
N GLU A 154 -11.80 23.36 -11.21
CA GLU A 154 -11.05 23.89 -10.07
C GLU A 154 -11.51 23.13 -8.81
N PHE A 155 -10.56 22.53 -8.10
CA PHE A 155 -10.86 21.79 -6.88
C PHE A 155 -10.76 22.67 -5.63
N TYR A 156 -9.75 23.54 -5.59
CA TYR A 156 -9.46 24.44 -4.48
C TYR A 156 -8.92 25.77 -5.01
N PRO A 157 -9.45 26.92 -4.53
CA PRO A 157 -9.10 28.23 -5.06
C PRO A 157 -7.66 28.61 -4.71
N ILE A 158 -7.19 29.70 -5.31
CA ILE A 158 -5.88 30.29 -5.00
C ILE A 158 -5.89 30.82 -3.56
N VAL A 159 -4.98 30.31 -2.74
CA VAL A 159 -4.81 30.70 -1.33
C VAL A 159 -3.36 31.05 -1.02
N HIS A 160 -3.19 31.91 -0.01
CA HIS A 160 -1.92 32.31 0.58
C HIS A 160 -2.08 32.46 2.09
N LEU A 161 -0.98 32.63 2.83
CA LEU A 161 -1.05 32.86 4.28
C LEU A 161 -1.75 34.20 4.57
N GLY A 162 -2.77 34.19 5.44
CA GLY A 162 -3.58 35.36 5.76
C GLY A 162 -4.78 35.59 4.83
N ASN A 163 -5.01 34.68 3.86
CA ASN A 163 -6.20 34.69 3.02
C ASN A 163 -7.47 34.40 3.85
N THR A 164 -8.52 35.20 3.65
CA THR A 164 -9.79 35.11 4.40
C THR A 164 -10.53 33.80 4.17
N PHE A 165 -10.56 33.28 2.93
CA PHE A 165 -11.17 31.99 2.62
C PHE A 165 -10.45 30.85 3.34
N LEU A 166 -9.11 30.82 3.28
CA LEU A 166 -8.31 29.80 3.96
C LEU A 166 -8.55 29.84 5.48
N ASP A 167 -8.52 31.03 6.08
CA ASP A 167 -8.76 31.22 7.50
C ASP A 167 -10.18 30.82 7.92
N SER A 168 -11.20 31.16 7.12
CA SER A 168 -12.59 30.77 7.34
C SER A 168 -12.73 29.25 7.36
N MET A 169 -12.15 28.56 6.37
CA MET A 169 -12.19 27.10 6.27
C MET A 169 -11.46 26.43 7.44
N LEU A 170 -10.29 26.95 7.83
CA LEU A 170 -9.55 26.45 8.98
C LEU A 170 -10.34 26.61 10.28
N ASN A 171 -11.06 27.72 10.46
CA ASN A 171 -11.91 27.94 11.63
C ASN A 171 -13.15 27.03 11.63
N GLN A 172 -13.84 26.93 10.49
CA GLN A 172 -15.06 26.13 10.34
C GLN A 172 -14.82 24.67 10.74
N TYR A 173 -13.66 24.11 10.41
CA TYR A 173 -13.32 22.73 10.73
C TYR A 173 -12.52 22.56 12.03
N GLY A 174 -12.30 23.62 12.81
CA GLY A 174 -11.50 23.56 14.05
C GLY A 174 -10.03 23.19 13.81
N LEU A 175 -9.48 23.53 12.65
CA LEU A 175 -8.12 23.20 12.21
C LEU A 175 -7.10 24.33 12.45
N LYS A 176 -7.58 25.54 12.77
CA LYS A 176 -6.72 26.69 13.09
C LYS A 176 -6.10 26.59 14.49
N ASP A 177 -6.74 25.88 15.40
CA ASP A 177 -6.33 25.83 16.79
C ASP A 177 -4.95 25.21 16.97
N LYS A 178 -4.17 25.82 17.87
CA LYS A 178 -2.94 25.22 18.37
C LYS A 178 -3.36 23.96 19.12
N SER A 179 -3.21 22.80 18.50
CA SER A 179 -3.29 21.54 19.22
C SER A 179 -2.43 21.67 20.48
N SER A 180 -3.00 21.31 21.63
CA SER A 180 -2.25 21.37 22.88
C SER A 180 -0.89 20.68 22.66
N PRO A 181 0.22 21.23 23.18
CA PRO A 181 1.53 20.61 22.98
C PRO A 181 1.43 19.17 23.44
N ARG A 182 1.40 18.24 22.47
CA ARG A 182 1.24 16.82 22.74
C ARG A 182 2.39 16.42 23.64
N ARG A 183 2.09 15.98 24.86
CA ARG A 183 3.11 15.61 25.85
C ARG A 183 4.04 14.58 25.21
N VAL A 184 5.27 14.99 24.94
CA VAL A 184 6.27 14.12 24.32
C VAL A 184 6.69 13.13 25.39
N SER A 185 6.40 11.85 25.17
CA SER A 185 6.91 10.80 26.05
C SER A 185 8.43 10.74 25.94
N ASN A 186 9.10 10.84 27.08
CA ASN A 186 10.55 10.71 27.21
C ASN A 186 10.98 9.30 27.61
N THR A 187 10.13 8.30 27.39
CA THR A 187 10.53 6.89 27.55
C THR A 187 11.69 6.56 26.61
N THR A 188 12.55 5.63 27.04
CA THR A 188 13.68 5.12 26.25
C THR A 188 13.22 4.60 24.89
N VAL A 189 12.08 3.90 24.87
CA VAL A 189 11.43 3.42 23.64
C VAL A 189 11.07 4.58 22.70
N ALA A 190 10.46 5.66 23.22
CA ALA A 190 10.10 6.82 22.40
C ALA A 190 11.34 7.53 21.85
N GLN A 191 12.43 7.61 22.61
CA GLN A 191 13.71 8.16 22.15
C GLN A 191 14.33 7.28 21.05
N MET A 192 14.33 5.96 21.24
CA MET A 192 14.82 5.00 20.25
C MET A 192 14.04 5.08 18.94
N VAL A 193 12.70 5.12 19.00
CA VAL A 193 11.85 5.26 17.81
C VAL A 193 12.11 6.58 17.08
N ARG A 194 12.27 7.68 17.82
CA ARG A 194 12.62 9.00 17.23
C ARG A 194 13.99 8.98 16.58
N TRP A 195 14.98 8.39 17.24
CA TRP A 195 16.32 8.22 16.68
C TRP A 195 16.28 7.35 15.42
N LEU A 196 15.62 6.20 15.45
CA LEU A 196 15.48 5.32 14.28
C LEU A 196 14.78 6.05 13.12
N ARG A 197 13.69 6.76 13.40
CA ARG A 197 13.01 7.61 12.41
C ARG A 197 13.95 8.67 11.81
N SER A 198 14.87 9.22 12.60
CA SER A 198 15.84 10.20 12.09
C SER A 198 16.87 9.58 11.14
N GLN A 199 17.32 8.36 11.40
CA GLN A 199 18.27 7.64 10.54
C GLN A 199 17.65 7.23 9.19
N VAL A 200 16.36 6.94 9.22
CA VAL A 200 15.61 6.42 8.07
C VAL A 200 14.95 7.55 7.25
N ARG A 201 15.09 8.80 7.72
CA ARG A 201 14.53 9.98 7.06
C ARG A 201 15.16 10.14 5.67
N GLY A 202 14.33 10.29 4.64
CA GLY A 202 14.79 10.40 3.26
C GLY A 202 14.84 9.07 2.50
N VAL A 203 14.56 7.93 3.14
CA VAL A 203 14.44 6.64 2.45
C VAL A 203 12.97 6.34 2.15
N PRO A 204 12.60 6.05 0.88
CA PRO A 204 11.25 5.62 0.52
C PRO A 204 10.77 4.40 1.33
N ALA A 205 9.55 4.47 1.85
CA ALA A 205 8.97 3.42 2.68
C ALA A 205 8.94 2.02 2.03
N PRO A 206 8.61 1.85 0.73
CA PRO A 206 8.65 0.54 0.09
C PRO A 206 10.04 -0.12 0.15
N LEU A 207 11.10 0.66 -0.07
CA LEU A 207 12.47 0.14 -0.03
C LEU A 207 12.83 -0.37 1.37
N LEU A 208 12.44 0.35 2.41
CA LEU A 208 12.66 -0.09 3.79
C LEU A 208 11.94 -1.40 4.08
N ILE A 209 10.70 -1.55 3.64
CA ILE A 209 9.95 -2.78 3.88
C ILE A 209 10.56 -3.95 3.10
N TRP A 210 10.92 -3.76 1.83
CA TRP A 210 11.58 -4.80 1.03
C TRP A 210 12.93 -5.20 1.59
N THR A 211 13.75 -4.24 2.05
CA THR A 211 15.04 -4.56 2.68
C THR A 211 14.86 -5.35 3.98
N LEU A 212 13.88 -4.99 4.83
CA LEU A 212 13.56 -5.76 6.03
C LEU A 212 13.09 -7.18 5.71
N MET A 213 12.20 -7.34 4.73
CA MET A 213 11.74 -8.67 4.30
C MET A 213 12.89 -9.50 3.72
N ALA A 214 13.75 -8.91 2.89
CA ALA A 214 14.92 -9.58 2.33
C ALA A 214 15.93 -9.97 3.43
N CYS A 215 16.22 -9.09 4.38
CA CYS A 215 17.07 -9.40 5.53
C CYS A 215 16.50 -10.55 6.35
N SER A 216 15.19 -10.55 6.63
CA SER A 216 14.54 -11.65 7.34
C SER A 216 14.65 -12.97 6.57
N ALA A 217 14.39 -12.96 5.25
CA ALA A 217 14.47 -14.16 4.42
C ALA A 217 15.90 -14.72 4.37
N THR A 218 16.90 -13.87 4.17
CA THR A 218 18.31 -14.27 4.17
C THR A 218 18.75 -14.85 5.51
N PHE A 219 18.34 -14.27 6.63
CA PHE A 219 18.63 -14.79 7.96
C PHE A 219 17.99 -16.18 8.17
N SER A 220 16.72 -16.36 7.79
CA SER A 220 16.05 -17.67 7.85
C SER A 220 16.74 -18.72 6.98
N LEU A 221 17.16 -18.35 5.76
CA LEU A 221 17.90 -19.25 4.86
C LEU A 221 19.26 -19.65 5.46
N LEU A 222 20.00 -18.70 6.03
CA LEU A 222 21.28 -18.97 6.71
C LEU A 222 21.07 -19.90 7.91
N GLN A 223 20.05 -19.68 8.73
CA GLN A 223 19.71 -20.58 9.83
C GLN A 223 19.36 -21.99 9.33
N MET A 224 18.59 -22.12 8.26
CA MET A 224 18.27 -23.42 7.66
C MET A 224 19.52 -24.14 7.15
N LEU A 225 20.43 -23.43 6.49
CA LEU A 225 21.69 -24.00 6.01
C LEU A 225 22.59 -24.45 7.16
N LEU A 226 22.77 -23.61 8.19
CA LEU A 226 23.56 -23.95 9.38
C LEU A 226 22.98 -25.16 10.13
N ASN A 227 21.64 -25.24 10.23
CA ASN A 227 20.98 -26.39 10.85
C ASN A 227 21.13 -27.67 10.02
N LYS A 228 21.10 -27.58 8.68
CA LYS A 228 21.40 -28.71 7.78
C LYS A 228 22.85 -29.19 7.94
N THR A 229 23.83 -28.28 8.02
CA THR A 229 25.24 -28.64 8.22
C THR A 229 25.48 -29.31 9.58
N LYS A 230 24.87 -28.80 10.66
CA LYS A 230 24.92 -29.45 11.98
C LYS A 230 24.33 -30.86 11.96
N ARG A 231 23.20 -31.05 11.27
CA ARG A 231 22.56 -32.36 11.13
C ARG A 231 23.43 -33.32 10.31
N ALA A 232 24.05 -32.86 9.22
CA ALA A 232 24.98 -33.67 8.41
C ALA A 232 26.27 -34.06 9.16
N GLN A 233 26.77 -33.20 10.05
CA GLN A 233 27.91 -33.52 10.92
C GLN A 233 27.58 -34.55 12.01
N GLN A 234 26.31 -34.63 12.44
CA GLN A 234 25.86 -35.64 13.40
C GLN A 234 25.62 -37.03 12.77
N THR A 235 25.47 -37.13 11.44
CA THR A 235 25.20 -38.41 10.74
C THR A 235 26.45 -39.13 10.20
N MET A 236 27.67 -38.61 10.42
CA MET A 236 28.90 -39.31 10.04
C MET A 236 29.39 -40.20 11.19
N PRO A 237 29.50 -41.54 11.03
CA PRO A 237 30.02 -42.40 12.09
C PRO A 237 31.53 -42.22 12.23
N ALA A 238 32.02 -42.15 13.47
CA ALA A 238 33.43 -42.13 13.79
C ALA A 238 34.09 -43.46 13.36
N CYS A 239 34.83 -43.44 12.26
CA CYS A 239 35.74 -44.53 11.92
C CYS A 239 37.05 -44.33 12.70
N ASN A 240 37.10 -44.88 13.91
CA ASN A 240 38.33 -44.98 14.68
C ASN A 240 39.21 -46.06 14.05
N ILE A 241 40.34 -45.65 13.50
CA ILE A 241 41.45 -46.53 13.11
C ILE A 241 42.10 -47.04 14.41
N SER A 242 42.16 -48.38 14.56
CA SER A 242 43.04 -49.04 15.51
C SER A 242 43.85 -50.10 14.76
N GLU A 243 45.13 -49.82 14.55
CA GLU A 243 46.14 -50.83 14.20
C GLU A 243 46.36 -51.80 15.36
N LYS A 244 46.24 -53.12 15.11
CA LYS A 244 47.31 -54.09 15.47
C LYS A 244 47.09 -55.49 14.89
N ALA A 245 48.02 -55.86 14.00
CA ALA A 245 48.77 -57.11 13.91
C ALA A 245 48.08 -58.49 13.84
N SER A 246 48.22 -59.07 12.63
CA SER A 246 48.75 -60.42 12.31
C SER A 246 47.95 -61.68 12.68
N ASN A 247 47.50 -62.41 11.66
CA ASN A 247 48.17 -63.60 11.11
C ASN A 247 47.30 -64.17 9.97
N HIS A 248 47.84 -64.26 8.74
CA HIS A 248 48.29 -65.50 8.07
C HIS A 248 47.11 -66.46 7.81
N THR A 249 46.72 -66.81 6.59
CA THR A 249 47.48 -67.47 5.49
C THR A 249 46.62 -67.55 4.22
N ASP A 250 47.27 -67.44 3.05
CA ASP A 250 47.12 -68.23 1.81
C ASP A 250 45.72 -68.38 1.15
N ALA A 251 45.50 -68.36 -0.17
CA ALA A 251 46.33 -68.23 -1.36
C ALA A 251 45.39 -68.03 -2.58
N VAL A 252 45.86 -67.21 -3.53
CA VAL A 252 45.89 -67.44 -4.99
C VAL A 252 44.60 -67.86 -5.76
N ALA A 253 44.07 -66.86 -6.48
CA ALA A 253 43.84 -66.75 -7.95
C ALA A 253 42.97 -67.73 -8.78
N GLY A 254 42.18 -67.11 -9.67
CA GLY A 254 41.64 -67.66 -10.93
C GLY A 254 40.15 -67.35 -11.13
N SER A 255 39.74 -66.17 -11.63
CA SER A 255 39.63 -65.76 -13.05
C SER A 255 38.36 -66.23 -13.81
N CYS A 256 37.49 -65.24 -14.08
CA CYS A 256 36.71 -64.96 -15.30
C CYS A 256 35.35 -65.65 -15.62
N SER A 257 34.49 -64.81 -16.25
CA SER A 257 33.17 -64.99 -16.91
C SER A 257 31.96 -65.20 -15.96
N ASP A 258 30.77 -64.61 -16.17
CA ASP A 258 30.08 -64.18 -17.37
C ASP A 258 29.07 -63.04 -17.13
N LEU A 259 28.76 -62.32 -18.20
CA LEU A 259 27.65 -61.38 -18.35
C LEU A 259 26.34 -62.15 -18.62
N ARG A 260 25.20 -61.69 -18.06
CA ARG A 260 23.92 -61.68 -18.79
C ARG A 260 22.84 -60.83 -18.11
N GLU A 261 22.23 -59.99 -18.95
CA GLU A 261 20.95 -59.29 -18.74
C GLU A 261 19.77 -60.28 -18.62
N GLU A 262 18.73 -59.88 -17.89
CA GLU A 262 17.34 -59.95 -18.38
C GLU A 262 16.40 -59.10 -17.52
N THR A 263 15.51 -58.39 -18.23
CA THR A 263 14.46 -57.46 -17.77
C THR A 263 13.12 -58.21 -17.66
N CYS A 264 12.19 -57.76 -16.82
CA CYS A 264 10.77 -58.07 -17.00
C CYS A 264 9.87 -56.90 -16.55
N GLU A 265 8.97 -56.50 -17.46
CA GLU A 265 7.85 -55.54 -17.33
C GLU A 265 6.69 -56.17 -16.51
N GLN A 266 5.73 -55.43 -15.91
CA GLN A 266 4.51 -54.83 -16.50
C GLN A 266 3.74 -54.08 -15.37
N GLN A 267 3.31 -52.80 -15.53
CA GLN A 267 1.97 -52.28 -15.94
C GLN A 267 0.83 -52.46 -14.89
N THR A 268 -0.17 -51.60 -14.65
CA THR A 268 -0.54 -50.16 -14.83
C THR A 268 -1.94 -49.94 -14.16
N GLU A 269 -2.44 -48.69 -14.16
CA GLU A 269 -3.79 -48.14 -13.86
C GLU A 269 -3.86 -47.40 -12.50
N GLU A 270 -3.95 -46.06 -12.38
CA GLU A 270 -4.84 -44.96 -12.88
C GLU A 270 -6.07 -44.64 -11.98
N GLU A 271 -6.41 -43.33 -11.93
CA GLU A 271 -7.55 -42.63 -11.29
C GLU A 271 -7.42 -42.26 -9.78
N GLU A 272 -7.87 -41.13 -9.23
CA GLU A 272 -8.56 -39.93 -9.72
C GLU A 272 -8.39 -38.78 -8.68
N GLU A 273 -8.81 -37.58 -9.08
CA GLU A 273 -8.85 -36.30 -8.37
C GLU A 273 -9.99 -36.27 -7.33
N ASP A 274 -9.77 -35.75 -6.11
CA ASP A 274 -10.88 -35.18 -5.33
C ASP A 274 -10.42 -34.17 -4.26
N GLY A 275 -11.18 -33.08 -4.15
CA GLY A 275 -10.94 -31.98 -3.23
C GLY A 275 -11.63 -32.19 -1.88
N ALA A 276 -11.00 -31.73 -0.80
CA ALA A 276 -11.70 -31.47 0.45
C ALA A 276 -11.04 -30.33 1.23
N LYS A 277 -11.87 -29.32 1.51
CA LYS A 277 -11.70 -28.26 2.51
C LYS A 277 -11.15 -28.82 3.82
N SER A 278 -10.20 -28.09 4.43
CA SER A 278 -10.08 -28.06 5.88
C SER A 278 -10.43 -26.65 6.38
N GLU A 279 -11.59 -26.57 7.01
CA GLU A 279 -12.00 -25.48 7.88
C GLU A 279 -11.17 -25.62 9.18
N GLU A 280 -10.58 -24.52 9.65
CA GLU A 280 -10.11 -24.43 11.04
C GLU A 280 -10.72 -23.18 11.68
N GLU A 281 -11.28 -23.42 12.85
CA GLU A 281 -12.23 -22.62 13.59
C GLU A 281 -11.59 -21.38 14.21
N VAL A 282 -12.33 -20.27 14.20
CA VAL A 282 -12.03 -19.09 15.01
C VAL A 282 -12.95 -19.13 16.22
N GLU A 283 -12.35 -19.34 17.39
CA GLU A 283 -13.00 -19.13 18.69
C GLU A 283 -13.52 -17.69 18.78
N LYS A 284 -14.81 -17.56 19.06
CA LYS A 284 -15.49 -16.30 19.37
C LYS A 284 -15.80 -16.33 20.86
N SER A 285 -15.12 -15.46 21.62
CA SER A 285 -15.48 -15.15 23.00
C SER A 285 -16.62 -14.15 23.00
N ASP A 286 -17.72 -14.53 23.62
CA ASP A 286 -18.85 -13.68 23.96
C ASP A 286 -18.46 -12.60 24.98
N GLY A 287 -19.21 -11.50 24.92
CA GLY A 287 -19.15 -10.37 25.84
C GLY A 287 -20.34 -9.46 25.56
N ASP A 288 -21.46 -9.79 26.22
CA ASP A 288 -22.68 -8.99 26.33
C ASP A 288 -22.38 -7.60 26.91
N GLU A 289 -23.04 -6.57 26.40
CA GLU A 289 -23.50 -5.42 27.20
C GLU A 289 -24.62 -4.66 26.46
N ASP A 290 -25.81 -4.91 26.99
CA ASP A 290 -27.09 -4.21 27.04
C ASP A 290 -27.46 -2.97 26.19
N ARG A 291 -28.75 -3.00 25.84
CA ARG A 291 -29.61 -1.99 25.21
C ARG A 291 -29.85 -0.77 26.12
N GLU A 292 -30.00 0.41 25.51
CA GLU A 292 -31.11 1.32 25.83
C GLU A 292 -31.64 1.96 24.53
N GLU A 293 -32.93 1.70 24.26
CA GLU A 293 -33.77 2.44 23.32
C GLU A 293 -34.22 3.74 24.00
N ASP A 294 -34.26 4.85 23.26
CA ASP A 294 -35.29 5.86 23.49
C ASP A 294 -35.77 6.47 22.17
N ARG A 295 -37.09 6.43 21.99
CA ARG A 295 -37.89 7.03 20.91
C ARG A 295 -38.44 8.37 21.38
N MET A 296 -38.52 9.33 20.46
CA MET A 296 -39.55 10.37 20.24
C MET A 296 -38.87 11.49 19.41
N GLU A 297 -39.44 12.15 18.41
CA GLU A 297 -40.80 12.24 17.89
C GLU A 297 -40.71 12.84 16.47
N LYS A 298 -41.70 12.53 15.63
CA LYS A 298 -41.90 13.14 14.31
C LYS A 298 -42.43 14.57 14.49
N GLU A 299 -41.93 15.52 13.70
CA GLU A 299 -42.77 16.59 13.17
C GLU A 299 -42.50 16.75 11.67
N ASP A 300 -43.51 16.36 10.89
CA ASP A 300 -43.68 16.70 9.49
C ASP A 300 -44.18 18.16 9.40
N ILE A 301 -43.46 19.03 8.69
CA ILE A 301 -44.05 20.26 8.13
C ILE A 301 -43.72 20.29 6.63
N PHE A 302 -44.74 19.95 5.86
CA PHE A 302 -44.91 20.33 4.46
C PHE A 302 -45.05 21.85 4.39
N ASP A 303 -44.32 22.52 3.51
CA ASP A 303 -44.80 23.77 2.92
C ASP A 303 -44.42 23.81 1.43
N GLU A 304 -45.44 23.58 0.60
CA GLU A 304 -45.47 23.96 -0.80
C GLU A 304 -45.87 25.44 -0.87
N SER A 305 -45.01 26.31 -1.40
CA SER A 305 -45.47 27.48 -2.16
C SER A 305 -44.34 28.14 -2.96
N PHE A 306 -44.52 28.12 -4.29
CA PHE A 306 -43.85 28.85 -5.39
C PHE A 306 -42.43 28.46 -5.82
#